data_AF-A0A2T2RX55-F1
#
_entry.id   AF-A0A2T2RX55-F1
#
_cell.length_a   1.000
_cell.length_b   1.000
_cell.length_c   1.000
_cell.angle_alpha   90.00
_cell.angle_beta   90.00
_cell.angle_gamma   90.00
#
_symmetry.space_group_name_H-M   'P 1'
#
loop_
_entity.id
_entity.type
_entity.pdbx_description
1 polymer ?
#
loop_
_entity_poly.entity_id
_entity_poly.type
_entity_poly.pdbx_seq_one_letter_code
_entity_poly.pdbx_strand_id
1 'polypeptide(L)'
;WNSLLEADPDAIIVMPCGFDLERTREESQTLTQRPGWSQMRSIQNGKVFITDGNAYFNRPGPRLVDSLEILAEILHPDQFDYGYQGTAWEHLTMPAQVQ
;
A
#
# COMPACT_ATOMS: atom_id res chain seq x y z
N TRP A 1 15.00 -5.52 -5.36
CA TRP A 1 14.44 -4.59 -6.37
C TRP A 1 14.13 -5.31 -7.67
N ASN A 2 15.13 -5.81 -8.40
CA ASN A 2 14.90 -6.48 -9.69
C ASN A 2 13.85 -7.60 -9.62
N SER A 3 13.84 -8.40 -8.55
CA SER A 3 12.80 -9.45 -8.36
C SER A 3 11.37 -8.90 -8.26
N LEU A 4 11.17 -7.66 -7.77
CA LEU A 4 9.84 -7.01 -7.77
C LEU A 4 9.44 -6.61 -9.19
N LEU A 5 10.39 -6.06 -9.97
CA LEU A 5 10.15 -5.70 -11.38
C LEU A 5 9.86 -6.95 -12.23
N GLU A 6 10.59 -8.04 -12.00
CA GLU A 6 10.39 -9.32 -12.70
C GLU A 6 9.06 -10.00 -12.33
N ALA A 7 8.64 -9.88 -11.08
CA ALA A 7 7.35 -10.41 -10.62
C ALA A 7 6.16 -9.62 -11.17
N ASP A 8 6.35 -8.32 -11.47
CA ASP A 8 5.36 -7.37 -12.00
C ASP A 8 3.95 -7.59 -11.41
N PRO A 9 3.75 -7.37 -10.11
CA PRO A 9 2.54 -7.75 -9.42
C PRO A 9 1.33 -6.90 -9.86
N ASP A 10 0.14 -7.51 -9.82
CA ASP A 10 -1.12 -6.83 -10.13
C ASP A 10 -1.51 -5.78 -9.08
N ALA A 11 -1.04 -5.94 -7.84
CA ALA A 11 -1.19 -4.97 -6.75
C ALA A 11 0.04 -4.95 -5.84
N ILE A 12 0.37 -3.78 -5.28
CA ILE A 12 1.44 -3.60 -4.28
C ILE A 12 0.83 -3.01 -3.02
N ILE A 13 1.10 -3.62 -1.87
CA ILE A 13 0.71 -3.10 -0.56
C ILE A 13 1.99 -2.87 0.25
N VAL A 14 2.29 -1.61 0.56
CA VAL A 14 3.44 -1.22 1.36
C VAL A 14 3.05 -1.22 2.84
N MET A 15 3.72 -2.06 3.62
CA MET A 15 3.40 -2.32 5.03
C MET A 15 4.67 -2.37 5.90
N PRO A 16 5.38 -1.24 6.05
CA PRO A 16 6.63 -1.19 6.81
C PRO A 16 6.38 -1.40 8.31
N CYS A 17 7.29 -2.10 8.98
CA CYS A 17 7.21 -2.33 10.42
C CYS A 17 7.50 -1.05 11.21
N GLY A 18 6.64 -0.77 12.20
CA GLY A 18 6.83 0.33 13.14
C GLY A 18 6.45 1.72 12.61
N PHE A 19 5.88 1.82 11.39
CA PHE A 19 5.40 3.10 10.85
C PHE A 19 3.88 3.15 10.91
N ASP A 20 3.37 4.33 11.25
CA ASP A 20 1.97 4.69 11.04
C ASP A 20 1.71 5.03 9.56
N LEU A 21 0.46 5.35 9.24
CA LEU A 21 0.04 5.65 7.86
C LEU A 21 0.76 6.90 7.30
N GLU A 22 0.90 7.95 8.10
CA GLU A 22 1.54 9.22 7.69
C GLU A 22 3.02 8.98 7.33
N ARG A 23 3.77 8.35 8.24
CA ARG A 23 5.17 8.04 7.97
C ARG A 23 5.34 7.08 6.80
N THR A 24 4.45 6.11 6.66
CA THR A 24 4.48 5.19 5.51
C THR A 24 4.29 5.96 4.20
N ARG A 25 3.42 6.97 4.15
CA ARG A 25 3.24 7.83 2.97
C ARG A 25 4.53 8.54 2.59
N GLU A 26 5.18 9.20 3.53
CA GLU A 26 6.40 9.98 3.30
C GLU A 26 7.53 9.09 2.79
N GLU A 27 7.81 7.99 3.49
CA GLU A 27 8.93 7.10 3.20
C GLU A 27 8.72 6.34 1.88
N SER A 28 7.46 5.98 1.57
CA SER A 28 7.10 5.30 0.32
C SER A 28 7.30 6.17 -0.92
N GLN A 29 7.41 7.50 -0.79
CA GLN A 29 7.73 8.37 -1.94
C GLN A 29 9.06 8.01 -2.58
N THR A 30 10.01 7.48 -1.82
CA THR A 30 11.32 7.05 -2.34
C THR A 30 11.21 5.89 -3.34
N LEU A 31 10.15 5.08 -3.27
CA LEU A 31 9.89 4.01 -4.24
C LEU A 31 9.56 4.58 -5.61
N THR A 32 8.88 5.73 -5.67
CA THR A 32 8.44 6.36 -6.93
C THR A 32 9.60 6.82 -7.81
N GLN A 33 10.77 7.04 -7.22
CA GLN A 33 11.99 7.48 -7.91
C GLN A 33 12.84 6.31 -8.42
N ARG A 34 12.45 5.06 -8.12
CA ARG A 34 13.24 3.89 -8.50
C ARG A 34 13.10 3.57 -10.00
N PRO A 35 14.19 3.21 -10.69
CA PRO A 35 14.13 2.80 -12.09
C PRO A 35 13.16 1.63 -12.30
N GLY A 36 12.30 1.76 -13.31
CA GLY A 36 11.27 0.76 -13.65
C GLY A 36 9.98 0.87 -12.83
N TRP A 37 9.92 1.71 -11.79
CA TRP A 37 8.71 1.84 -10.96
C TRP A 37 7.49 2.23 -11.81
N SER A 38 7.57 3.30 -12.60
CA SER A 38 6.45 3.78 -13.42
C SER A 38 5.99 2.82 -14.51
N GLN A 39 6.73 1.75 -14.77
CA GLN A 39 6.43 0.78 -15.84
C GLN A 39 5.63 -0.43 -15.35
N MET A 40 5.57 -0.69 -14.03
CA MET A 40 4.86 -1.85 -13.50
C MET A 40 3.34 -1.72 -13.66
N ARG A 41 2.67 -2.86 -13.89
CA ARG A 41 1.21 -2.92 -14.09
C ARG A 41 0.43 -2.35 -12.92
N SER A 42 0.83 -2.68 -11.69
CA SER A 42 0.21 -2.14 -10.47
C SER A 42 0.24 -0.62 -10.41
N ILE A 43 1.26 0.04 -10.97
CA ILE A 43 1.38 1.51 -10.92
C ILE A 43 0.47 2.12 -11.97
N GLN A 44 0.50 1.60 -13.19
CA GLN A 44 -0.35 2.07 -14.29
C GLN A 44 -1.84 1.91 -13.98
N ASN A 45 -2.21 0.87 -13.23
CA ASN A 45 -3.58 0.61 -12.82
C ASN A 45 -3.97 1.26 -11.48
N GLY A 46 -3.08 2.05 -10.86
CA GLY A 46 -3.35 2.69 -9.57
C GLY A 46 -3.51 1.73 -8.38
N LYS A 47 -3.02 0.49 -8.51
CA LYS A 47 -3.10 -0.58 -7.51
C LYS A 47 -1.85 -0.61 -6.62
N VAL A 48 -1.50 0.55 -6.07
CA VAL A 48 -0.44 0.70 -5.07
C VAL A 48 -1.03 1.34 -3.83
N PHE A 49 -0.85 0.66 -2.71
CA PHE A 49 -1.47 1.00 -1.45
C PHE A 49 -0.41 1.12 -0.36
N ILE A 50 -0.65 2.01 0.59
CA ILE A 50 0.11 2.15 1.82
C ILE A 50 -0.80 1.80 3.00
N THR A 51 -0.22 1.28 4.08
CA THR A 51 -0.95 0.88 5.27
C THR A 51 -0.25 1.37 6.53
N ASP A 52 -1.00 1.54 7.62
CA ASP A 52 -0.42 1.63 8.96
C ASP A 52 0.08 0.24 9.41
N GLY A 53 1.34 -0.05 9.10
CA GLY A 53 1.97 -1.31 9.44
C GLY A 53 2.11 -1.52 10.96
N ASN A 54 2.32 -0.46 11.73
CA ASN A 54 2.51 -0.54 13.18
C ASN A 54 1.22 -0.92 13.92
N ALA A 55 0.09 -0.33 13.53
CA ALA A 55 -1.19 -0.50 14.20
C ALA A 55 -1.89 -1.81 13.82
N TYR A 56 -1.71 -2.30 12.59
CA TYR A 56 -2.53 -3.40 12.06
C TYR A 56 -1.75 -4.66 11.68
N PHE A 57 -0.49 -4.58 11.24
CA PHE A 57 0.18 -5.76 10.63
C PHE A 57 1.32 -6.36 11.47
N ASN A 58 1.97 -5.55 12.32
CA ASN A 58 3.16 -5.99 13.05
C ASN A 58 2.92 -6.32 14.53
N ARG A 59 1.66 -6.32 14.98
CA ARG A 59 1.24 -6.65 16.35
C ARG A 59 0.15 -7.72 16.32
N PRO A 60 0.51 -9.01 16.18
CA PRO A 60 -0.46 -10.10 16.09
C PRO A 60 -1.20 -10.25 17.42
N GLY A 61 -2.42 -9.73 17.48
CA GLY A 61 -3.26 -9.68 18.67
C GLY A 61 -4.72 -9.54 18.27
N PRO A 62 -5.57 -8.82 19.01
CA PRO A 62 -7.01 -8.74 18.74
C PRO A 62 -7.35 -8.17 17.35
N ARG A 63 -6.40 -7.48 16.71
CA ARG A 63 -6.56 -6.80 15.41
C ARG A 63 -6.31 -7.68 14.19
N LEU A 64 -6.09 -8.99 14.35
CA LEU A 64 -5.87 -9.88 13.21
C LEU A 64 -7.06 -9.87 12.22
N VAL A 65 -8.28 -9.74 12.76
CA VAL A 65 -9.49 -9.60 11.94
C VAL A 65 -9.46 -8.26 11.21
N ASP A 66 -9.14 -7.16 11.89
CA ASP A 66 -8.97 -5.84 11.26
C ASP A 66 -7.94 -5.90 10.11
N SER A 67 -6.80 -6.58 10.29
CA SER A 67 -5.79 -6.74 9.23
C SER A 67 -6.35 -7.47 8.00
N LEU A 68 -7.15 -8.51 8.23
CA LEU A 68 -7.81 -9.26 7.16
C LEU A 68 -8.85 -8.39 6.44
N GLU A 69 -9.67 -7.65 7.18
CA GLU A 69 -10.67 -6.74 6.65
C GLU A 69 -10.04 -5.63 5.81
N ILE A 70 -8.92 -5.04 6.27
CA ILE A 70 -8.12 -4.06 5.51
C ILE A 70 -7.64 -4.66 4.19
N LEU A 71 -7.08 -5.87 4.21
CA LEU A 71 -6.61 -6.53 2.97
C LEU A 71 -7.76 -6.88 2.04
N ALA A 72 -8.90 -7.32 2.57
CA ALA A 72 -10.10 -7.63 1.80
C ALA A 72 -10.67 -6.38 1.12
N GLU A 73 -10.76 -5.26 1.84
CA GLU A 73 -11.18 -3.95 1.31
C GLU A 73 -10.24 -3.45 0.20
N ILE A 74 -8.92 -3.58 0.39
CA ILE A 74 -7.91 -3.18 -0.62
C ILE A 74 -8.02 -4.02 -1.91
N LEU A 75 -8.11 -5.35 -1.77
CA LEU A 75 -7.99 -6.29 -2.89
C LEU A 75 -9.32 -6.52 -3.61
N HIS A 76 -10.45 -6.39 -2.92
CA HIS A 76 -11.79 -6.65 -3.42
C HIS A 76 -12.78 -5.52 -3.03
N PRO A 77 -12.52 -4.27 -3.45
CA PRO A 77 -13.32 -3.10 -3.04
C PRO A 77 -14.77 -3.12 -3.59
N ASP A 78 -15.05 -3.97 -4.58
CA ASP A 78 -16.39 -4.24 -5.11
C ASP A 78 -17.22 -5.16 -4.21
N GLN A 79 -16.58 -5.86 -3.26
CA GLN A 79 -17.21 -6.81 -2.34
C GLN A 79 -17.17 -6.37 -0.88
N PHE A 80 -16.15 -5.59 -0.49
CA PHE A 80 -15.93 -5.17 0.88
C PHE A 80 -15.73 -3.66 1.00
N ASP A 81 -16.42 -3.07 1.96
CA ASP A 81 -16.31 -1.66 2.38
C ASP A 81 -16.48 -1.62 3.90
N TYR A 82 -15.40 -1.94 4.62
CA TYR A 82 -15.35 -1.95 6.08
C TYR A 82 -15.04 -0.55 6.65
N GLY A 83 -14.69 0.42 5.80
CA GLY A 83 -14.46 1.82 6.15
C GLY A 83 -13.04 2.13 6.63
N TYR A 84 -12.05 1.30 6.27
CA TYR A 84 -10.66 1.49 6.70
C TYR A 84 -9.86 2.46 5.83
N GLN A 85 -10.35 2.78 4.63
CA GLN A 85 -9.71 3.75 3.74
C GLN A 85 -9.59 5.14 4.40
N GLY A 86 -8.40 5.75 4.34
CA GLY A 86 -8.09 7.05 4.94
C GLY A 86 -7.80 7.01 6.45
N THR A 87 -7.94 5.85 7.09
CA THR A 87 -7.60 5.67 8.52
C THR A 87 -6.54 4.60 8.75
N ALA A 88 -6.62 3.48 8.04
CA ALA A 88 -5.65 2.38 8.14
C ALA A 88 -4.87 2.15 6.84
N TRP A 89 -5.42 2.56 5.69
CA TRP A 89 -4.76 2.43 4.40
C TRP A 89 -5.19 3.51 3.43
N GLU A 90 -4.35 3.78 2.43
CA GLU A 90 -4.64 4.70 1.34
C GLU A 90 -3.91 4.28 0.05
N HIS A 91 -4.28 4.88 -1.10
CA HIS A 91 -3.47 4.79 -2.29
C HIS A 91 -2.14 5.52 -2.10
N LEU A 92 -1.04 4.95 -2.59
CA LEU A 92 0.20 5.71 -2.72
C LEU A 92 0.02 6.76 -3.82
N THR A 93 -0.18 8.01 -3.41
CA THR A 93 -0.23 9.14 -4.34
C THR A 93 1.13 9.34 -4.98
N MET A 94 1.18 9.34 -6.31
CA MET A 94 2.37 9.78 -7.02
C MET A 94 2.58 11.28 -6.75
N PRO A 95 3.82 11.75 -6.57
CA PRO A 95 4.06 13.18 -6.49
C PRO A 95 3.53 13.80 -7.79
N ALA A 96 2.76 14.88 -7.66
CA ALA A 96 2.29 15.64 -8.82
C ALA A 96 3.50 15.94 -9.71
N GLN A 97 3.46 15.52 -10.98
CA GLN A 97 4.52 15.86 -11.90
C GLN A 97 4.55 17.39 -12.00
N VAL A 98 5.60 18.00 -11.44
CA VAL A 98 5.89 19.40 -11.70
C VAL A 98 6.29 19.46 -13.17
N GLN A 99 5.40 20.02 -13.98
CA GLN A 99 5.61 20.27 -15.40
C GLN A 99 6.68 21.35 -15.62
#